data_AF-A0A4Y2T6E6-F1
#
_entry.id   AF-A0A4Y2T6E6-F1
#
_cell.length_a   1.000
_cell.length_b   1.000
_cell.length_c   1.000
_cell.angle_alpha   90.00
_cell.angle_beta   90.00
_cell.angle_gamma   90.00
#
_symmetry.space_group_name_H-M   'P 1'
#
loop_
_entity.id
_entity.type
_entity.pdbx_description
1 polymer ?
#
loop_
_entity_poly.entity_id
_entity_poly.type
_entity_poly.pdbx_seq_one_letter_code
_entity_poly.pdbx_strand_id
1 'polypeptide(L)'
;ALEKMDKFLSLETAWKSRYQEESDLDDMHVPESAELFITLLLTMTERYCNVTDKDCQISFLDLQLELLDDFRLRLHQLSQCQMQETIPFNYCGIMNAIHYITSVLEEWNNLPFFLHLYSYKKRKSVCESLLRDTEKHLASIKKKETKSSVNAEEDLESSVFDEVIGFFQHMQNDLLQTMCDRVMLDIKAKSRPFRKEKWFCMPVIEDKKLMGLSLSAYPMLEVINNSLHSLQELLAKPLFTKMWQQIAMELNIYIFEEVILQNSFSEGGAAQLHFDMTRNLFPIFGAYTAKPENYFKLIKDSCILLNLSSAPAMLLKETLKHHQEGFNSKNSALGELGVHSLSPSQALIILSQRNHTNL
;
A
#
# COMPACT_ATOMS: atom_id res chain seq x y z
N ALA A 1 9.06 7.34 32.00
CA ALA A 1 8.70 7.56 30.58
C ALA A 1 7.51 6.68 30.19
N LEU A 2 7.53 5.38 30.52
CA LEU A 2 6.44 4.43 30.24
C LEU A 2 5.06 4.88 30.74
N GLU A 3 4.93 5.32 32.00
CA GLU A 3 3.66 5.85 32.53
C GLU A 3 3.14 7.09 31.77
N LYS A 4 4.03 7.86 31.11
CA LYS A 4 3.61 8.98 30.27
C LYS A 4 3.09 8.49 28.93
N MET A 5 3.69 7.45 28.34
CA MET A 5 3.20 6.85 27.09
C MET A 5 1.77 6.31 27.23
N ASP A 6 1.51 5.56 28.31
CA ASP A 6 0.18 5.00 28.56
C ASP A 6 -0.86 6.12 28.71
N LYS A 7 -0.48 7.22 29.38
CA LYS A 7 -1.33 8.42 29.47
C LYS A 7 -1.61 9.03 28.10
N PHE A 8 -0.59 9.20 27.25
CA PHE A 8 -0.75 9.78 25.90
C PHE A 8 -1.73 8.97 25.04
N LEU A 9 -1.65 7.64 25.10
CA LEU A 9 -2.50 6.74 24.33
C LEU A 9 -3.93 6.61 24.91
N SER A 10 -4.12 6.94 26.18
CA SER A 10 -5.43 6.90 26.86
C SER A 10 -6.23 8.20 26.79
N LEU A 11 -5.67 9.28 26.23
CA LEU A 11 -6.39 10.55 26.08
C LEU A 11 -7.60 10.38 25.14
N GLU A 12 -8.70 11.07 25.44
CA GLU A 12 -9.90 11.08 24.58
C GLU A 12 -9.60 11.63 23.18
N THR A 13 -8.62 12.51 23.09
CA THR A 13 -8.17 13.19 21.87
C THR A 13 -6.92 12.56 21.25
N ALA A 14 -6.42 11.44 21.80
CA ALA A 14 -5.15 10.80 21.41
C ALA A 14 -4.98 10.57 19.90
N TRP A 15 -6.08 10.28 19.20
CA TRP A 15 -6.11 9.93 17.78
C TRP A 15 -6.65 11.04 16.88
N LYS A 16 -7.09 12.17 17.45
CA LYS A 16 -7.50 13.33 16.67
C LYS A 16 -6.27 14.05 16.14
N SER A 17 -6.37 14.59 14.93
CA SER A 17 -5.32 15.47 14.41
C SER A 17 -5.28 16.74 15.26
N ARG A 18 -4.07 17.16 15.65
CA ARG A 18 -3.86 18.40 16.39
C ARG A 18 -4.18 19.65 15.55
N TYR A 19 -4.08 19.56 14.22
CA TYR A 19 -4.11 20.71 13.32
C TYR A 19 -5.45 20.88 12.58
N GLN A 20 -6.52 20.21 13.04
CA GLN A 20 -7.84 20.24 12.38
C GLN A 20 -8.45 21.64 12.20
N GLU A 21 -8.08 22.61 13.03
CA GLU A 21 -8.61 23.99 12.97
C GLU A 21 -7.73 24.93 12.12
N GLU A 22 -6.50 24.52 11.78
CA GLU A 22 -5.54 25.32 11.02
C GLU A 22 -5.40 24.80 9.58
N SER A 23 -6.47 25.05 8.80
CA SER A 23 -6.54 24.97 7.33
C SER A 23 -6.50 23.60 6.66
N ASP A 24 -6.97 23.59 5.41
CA ASP A 24 -6.97 22.51 4.41
C ASP A 24 -5.56 21.97 4.02
N LEU A 25 -4.58 22.02 4.95
CA LEU A 25 -3.16 21.78 4.71
C LEU A 25 -2.54 20.68 5.60
N ASP A 26 -3.27 20.08 6.54
CA ASP A 26 -2.74 18.93 7.32
C ASP A 26 -2.75 17.64 6.49
N ASP A 27 -1.90 17.59 5.47
CA ASP A 27 -1.65 16.41 4.64
C ASP A 27 -1.12 15.22 5.49
N MET A 28 -0.73 15.43 6.75
CA MET A 28 -0.09 14.43 7.61
C MET A 28 -1.02 13.81 8.67
N HIS A 29 -2.17 14.43 8.96
CA HIS A 29 -3.14 13.98 9.95
C HIS A 29 -2.49 13.57 11.29
N VAL A 30 -1.59 14.41 11.81
CA VAL A 30 -0.71 14.05 12.93
C VAL A 30 -1.51 13.85 14.23
N PRO A 31 -1.56 12.63 14.79
CA PRO A 31 -2.30 12.36 16.02
C PRO A 31 -1.64 13.01 17.24
N GLU A 32 -2.45 13.52 18.17
CA GLU A 32 -1.95 14.14 19.41
C GLU A 32 -1.00 13.21 20.20
N SER A 33 -1.33 11.93 20.29
CA SER A 33 -0.50 10.94 21.00
C SER A 33 0.91 10.80 20.43
N ALA A 34 1.04 10.78 19.10
CA ALA A 34 2.32 10.66 18.41
C ALA A 34 3.17 11.91 18.62
N GLU A 35 2.54 13.07 18.56
CA GLU A 35 3.20 14.36 18.72
C GLU A 35 3.66 14.61 20.16
N LEU A 36 2.85 14.23 21.17
CA LEU A 36 3.28 14.26 22.57
C LEU A 36 4.47 13.32 22.81
N PHE A 37 4.47 12.17 22.14
CA PHE A 37 5.56 11.21 22.22
C PHE A 37 6.84 11.73 21.57
N ILE A 38 6.79 12.28 20.34
CA ILE A 38 7.94 12.93 19.69
C ILE A 38 8.46 14.10 20.55
N THR A 39 7.57 14.93 21.10
CA THR A 39 7.95 16.04 22.01
C THR A 39 8.72 15.54 23.24
N LEU A 40 8.31 14.39 23.82
CA LEU A 40 9.02 13.75 24.92
C LEU A 40 10.44 13.33 24.50
N LEU A 41 10.58 12.72 23.32
CA LEU A 41 11.88 12.28 22.79
C LEU A 41 12.80 13.47 22.47
N LEU A 42 12.27 14.56 21.94
CA LEU A 42 13.01 15.81 21.73
C LEU A 42 13.51 16.38 23.06
N THR A 43 12.64 16.47 24.06
CA THR A 43 13.02 16.95 25.41
C THR A 43 14.09 16.06 26.05
N MET A 44 14.07 14.74 25.79
CA MET A 44 15.14 13.84 26.23
C MET A 44 16.44 14.15 25.48
N THR A 45 16.37 14.29 24.16
CA THR A 45 17.51 14.60 23.28
C THR A 45 18.21 15.90 23.69
N GLU A 46 17.45 16.97 23.93
CA GLU A 46 17.98 18.26 24.41
C GLU A 46 18.73 18.16 25.74
N ARG A 47 18.35 17.22 26.61
CA ARG A 47 19.02 17.03 27.90
C ARG A 47 20.34 16.30 27.74
N TYR A 48 20.35 15.17 27.03
CA TYR A 48 21.56 14.36 26.95
C TYR A 48 22.55 14.89 25.91
N CYS A 49 22.14 15.69 24.92
CA CYS A 49 23.08 16.31 23.98
C CYS A 49 24.09 17.26 24.68
N ASN A 50 23.68 17.83 25.82
CA ASN A 50 24.50 18.71 26.66
C ASN A 50 25.38 17.96 27.67
N VAL A 51 25.26 16.64 27.79
CA VAL A 51 26.10 15.83 28.68
C VAL A 51 27.50 15.71 28.09
N THR A 52 28.53 16.02 28.88
CA THR A 52 29.93 16.04 28.39
C THR A 52 30.47 14.66 28.04
N ASP A 53 30.01 13.63 28.76
CA ASP A 53 30.47 12.25 28.58
C ASP A 53 29.71 11.54 27.45
N LYS A 54 30.47 11.11 26.42
CA LYS A 54 29.94 10.42 25.24
C LYS A 54 29.38 9.03 25.54
N ASP A 55 29.92 8.33 26.53
CA ASP A 55 29.39 7.02 26.90
C ASP A 55 28.01 7.17 27.55
N CYS A 56 27.85 8.18 28.40
CA CYS A 56 26.55 8.56 28.95
C CYS A 56 25.55 8.98 27.85
N GLN A 57 25.99 9.74 26.83
CA GLN A 57 25.15 10.08 25.66
C GLN A 57 24.66 8.83 24.92
N ILE A 58 25.51 7.82 24.71
CA ILE A 58 25.11 6.54 24.10
C ILE A 58 24.06 5.84 24.97
N SER A 59 24.25 5.76 26.29
CA SER A 59 23.28 5.09 27.16
C SER A 59 21.89 5.74 27.12
N PHE A 60 21.83 7.08 27.01
CA PHE A 60 20.55 7.78 26.81
C PHE A 60 19.94 7.56 25.42
N LEU A 61 20.77 7.46 24.39
CA LEU A 61 20.34 7.11 23.03
C LEU A 61 19.76 5.69 22.99
N ASP A 62 20.40 4.72 23.66
CA ASP A 62 19.88 3.35 23.77
C ASP A 62 18.52 3.34 24.47
N LEU A 63 18.36 4.09 25.56
CA LEU A 63 17.07 4.27 26.21
C LEU A 63 16.03 4.90 25.27
N GLN A 64 16.41 5.89 24.46
CA GLN A 64 15.51 6.50 23.48
C GLN A 64 15.03 5.49 22.42
N LEU A 65 15.92 4.60 21.97
CA LEU A 65 15.56 3.50 21.06
C LEU A 65 14.63 2.47 21.72
N GLU A 66 14.89 2.11 22.98
CA GLU A 66 14.00 1.23 23.75
C GLU A 66 12.59 1.85 23.88
N LEU A 67 12.50 3.14 24.18
CA LEU A 67 11.22 3.84 24.28
C LEU A 67 10.45 3.88 22.95
N LEU A 68 11.15 3.96 21.81
CA LEU A 68 10.55 3.87 20.48
C LEU A 68 9.93 2.50 20.23
N ASP A 69 10.66 1.44 20.55
CA ASP A 69 10.16 0.07 20.39
C ASP A 69 8.98 -0.22 21.33
N ASP A 70 9.07 0.23 22.58
CA ASP A 70 8.00 0.16 23.56
C ASP A 70 6.72 0.89 23.12
N PHE A 71 6.85 2.04 22.46
CA PHE A 71 5.70 2.75 21.89
C PHE A 71 5.12 1.98 20.69
N ARG A 72 5.99 1.48 19.80
CA ARG A 72 5.60 0.65 18.65
C ARG A 72 4.80 -0.59 19.08
N LEU A 73 5.24 -1.30 20.11
CA LEU A 73 4.55 -2.48 20.64
C LEU A 73 3.14 -2.13 21.17
N ARG A 74 2.98 -0.99 21.84
CA ARG A 74 1.67 -0.52 22.31
C ARG A 74 0.74 -0.17 21.15
N LEU A 75 1.24 0.53 20.13
CA LEU A 75 0.48 0.83 18.92
C LEU A 75 -0.03 -0.46 18.25
N HIS A 76 0.84 -1.47 18.15
CA HIS A 76 0.46 -2.77 17.62
C HIS A 76 -0.65 -3.42 18.46
N GLN A 77 -0.50 -3.48 19.78
CA GLN A 77 -1.52 -4.06 20.67
C GLN A 77 -2.88 -3.36 20.52
N LEU A 78 -2.88 -2.03 20.45
CA LEU A 78 -4.11 -1.25 20.25
C LEU A 78 -4.75 -1.51 18.88
N SER A 79 -3.94 -1.68 17.83
CA SER A 79 -4.44 -1.99 16.50
C SER A 79 -5.15 -3.35 16.43
N GLN A 80 -4.74 -4.33 17.24
CA GLN A 80 -5.37 -5.66 17.29
C GLN A 80 -6.72 -5.66 18.02
N CYS A 81 -6.91 -4.76 18.98
CA CYS A 81 -8.11 -4.72 19.82
C CYS A 81 -9.33 -4.06 19.16
N GLN A 82 -9.16 -3.39 18.02
CA GLN A 82 -10.12 -2.41 17.50
C GLN A 82 -10.67 -2.80 16.12
N MET A 83 -11.42 -3.90 16.01
CA MET A 83 -11.79 -4.48 14.71
C MET A 83 -13.30 -4.72 14.52
N GLN A 84 -14.17 -3.80 14.97
CA GLN A 84 -15.63 -3.93 14.77
C GLN A 84 -16.12 -3.30 13.45
N GLU A 85 -15.66 -2.09 13.15
CA GLU A 85 -16.00 -1.36 11.93
C GLU A 85 -15.02 -1.71 10.79
N THR A 86 -15.42 -1.47 9.54
CA THR A 86 -14.56 -1.69 8.36
C THR A 86 -13.36 -0.76 8.38
N ILE A 87 -13.58 0.53 8.64
CA ILE A 87 -12.56 1.58 8.72
C ILE A 87 -12.63 2.23 10.11
N PRO A 88 -11.98 1.66 11.14
CA PRO A 88 -12.03 2.24 12.48
C PRO A 88 -11.19 3.53 12.56
N PHE A 89 -11.75 4.56 13.19
CA PHE A 89 -11.10 5.86 13.39
C PHE A 89 -9.70 5.73 14.03
N ASN A 90 -9.62 5.05 15.17
CA ASN A 90 -8.36 4.89 15.92
C ASN A 90 -7.31 4.08 15.13
N TYR A 91 -7.74 3.12 14.31
CA TYR A 91 -6.82 2.33 13.48
C TYR A 91 -6.15 3.22 12.43
N CYS A 92 -6.89 4.15 11.82
CA CYS A 92 -6.35 5.17 10.93
C CYS A 92 -5.39 6.10 11.67
N GLY A 93 -5.77 6.55 12.87
CA GLY A 93 -4.90 7.33 13.75
C GLY A 93 -3.58 6.63 14.09
N ILE A 94 -3.59 5.32 14.35
CA ILE A 94 -2.37 4.53 14.58
C ILE A 94 -1.46 4.54 13.34
N MET A 95 -2.02 4.35 12.14
CA MET A 95 -1.21 4.38 10.90
C MET A 95 -0.59 5.77 10.68
N ASN A 96 -1.34 6.85 10.94
CA ASN A 96 -0.82 8.22 10.86
C ASN A 96 0.28 8.47 11.91
N ALA A 97 0.11 7.97 13.14
CA ALA A 97 1.13 8.05 14.18
C ALA A 97 2.44 7.38 13.74
N ILE A 98 2.35 6.17 13.20
CA ILE A 98 3.51 5.43 12.69
C ILE A 98 4.18 6.19 11.54
N HIS A 99 3.39 6.73 10.60
CA HIS A 99 3.92 7.50 9.47
C HIS A 99 4.64 8.77 9.93
N TYR A 100 4.03 9.50 10.85
CA TYR A 100 4.60 10.72 11.41
C TYR A 100 5.92 10.44 12.14
N ILE A 101 5.93 9.47 13.06
CA ILE A 101 7.13 9.08 13.80
C ILE A 101 8.24 8.66 12.83
N THR A 102 7.91 7.84 11.83
CA THR A 102 8.87 7.41 10.81
C THR A 102 9.49 8.60 10.09
N SER A 103 8.67 9.55 9.65
CA SER A 103 9.14 10.75 8.92
C SER A 103 10.07 11.61 9.80
N VAL A 104 9.71 11.80 11.08
CA VAL A 104 10.55 12.53 12.04
C VAL A 104 11.89 11.83 12.28
N LEU A 105 11.89 10.49 12.42
CA LEU A 105 13.13 9.74 12.62
C LEU A 105 14.03 9.76 11.37
N GLU A 106 13.45 9.72 10.18
CA GLU A 106 14.17 9.88 8.91
C GLU A 106 14.83 11.27 8.82
N GLU A 107 14.18 12.32 9.31
CA GLU A 107 14.81 13.64 9.45
C GLU A 107 15.94 13.63 10.49
N TRP A 108 15.73 12.97 11.63
CA TRP A 108 16.74 12.88 12.69
C TRP A 108 18.00 12.13 12.28
N ASN A 109 17.88 11.13 11.40
CA ASN A 109 19.02 10.44 10.80
C ASN A 109 20.02 11.40 10.15
N ASN A 110 19.55 12.55 9.64
CA ASN A 110 20.39 13.53 8.97
C ASN A 110 21.01 14.57 9.92
N LEU A 111 20.67 14.54 11.22
CA LEU A 111 21.20 15.53 12.16
C LEU A 111 22.64 15.19 12.57
N PRO A 112 23.57 16.17 12.55
CA PRO A 112 24.98 15.94 12.88
C PRO A 112 25.19 15.27 14.24
N PHE A 113 24.34 15.61 15.22
CA PHE A 113 24.40 15.03 16.55
C PHE A 113 24.27 13.49 16.53
N PHE A 114 23.25 12.98 15.85
CA PHE A 114 22.98 11.53 15.76
C PHE A 114 24.01 10.82 14.88
N LEU A 115 24.45 11.44 13.79
CA LEU A 115 25.54 10.92 12.96
C LEU A 115 26.85 10.77 13.76
N HIS A 116 27.18 11.75 14.60
CA HIS A 116 28.35 11.69 15.46
C HIS A 116 28.24 10.59 16.52
N LEU A 117 27.07 10.44 17.17
CA LEU A 117 26.84 9.38 18.14
C LEU A 117 26.92 7.99 17.51
N TYR A 118 26.30 7.80 16.34
CA TYR A 118 26.39 6.56 15.59
C TYR A 118 27.86 6.20 15.26
N SER A 119 28.62 7.16 14.73
CA SER A 119 30.05 6.95 14.40
C SER A 119 30.89 6.58 15.64
N TYR A 120 30.56 7.15 16.81
CA TYR A 120 31.25 6.87 18.07
C TYR A 120 30.88 5.48 18.59
N LYS A 121 29.58 5.13 18.60
CA LYS A 121 29.07 3.80 18.97
C LYS A 121 29.68 2.70 18.10
N LYS A 122 29.74 2.91 16.77
CA LYS A 122 30.37 1.99 15.82
C LYS A 122 31.85 1.78 16.10
N ARG A 123 32.63 2.87 16.27
CA ARG A 123 34.06 2.77 16.62
C ARG A 123 34.29 2.06 17.94
N LYS A 124 33.47 2.35 18.96
CA LYS A 124 33.53 1.68 20.26
C LYS A 124 33.28 0.17 20.12
N SER A 125 32.23 -0.23 19.40
CA SER A 125 31.92 -1.64 19.14
C SER A 125 33.07 -2.38 18.43
N VAL A 126 33.71 -1.74 17.45
CA VAL A 126 34.89 -2.30 16.75
C VAL A 126 36.09 -2.42 17.70
N CYS A 127 36.37 -1.42 18.53
CA CYS A 127 37.44 -1.52 19.52
C CYS A 127 37.18 -2.63 20.53
N GLU A 128 35.94 -2.76 21.02
CA GLU A 128 35.55 -3.82 21.96
C GLU A 128 35.63 -5.22 21.33
N SER A 129 35.27 -5.37 20.05
CA SER A 129 35.39 -6.66 19.36
C SER A 129 36.85 -7.05 19.16
N LEU A 130 37.70 -6.11 18.74
CA LEU A 130 39.15 -6.31 18.63
C LEU A 130 39.79 -6.68 19.96
N LEU A 131 39.39 -6.02 21.06
CA LEU A 131 39.86 -6.33 22.41
C LEU A 131 39.46 -7.75 22.82
N ARG A 132 38.19 -8.14 22.62
CA ARG A 132 37.71 -9.52 22.88
C ARG A 132 38.43 -10.55 22.03
N ASP A 133 38.74 -10.23 20.77
CA ASP A 133 39.49 -11.12 19.89
C ASP A 133 40.95 -11.24 20.30
N THR A 134 41.59 -10.18 20.79
CA THR A 134 42.93 -10.28 21.41
C THR A 134 42.91 -11.06 22.72
N GLU A 135 41.89 -10.90 23.58
CA GLU A 135 41.74 -11.69 24.80
C GLU A 135 41.49 -13.16 24.50
N LYS A 136 40.65 -13.47 23.51
CA LYS A 136 40.47 -14.83 22.99
C LYS A 136 41.74 -15.36 22.36
N HIS A 137 42.50 -14.55 21.61
CA HIS A 137 43.79 -14.95 21.03
C HIS A 137 44.83 -15.23 22.12
N LEU A 138 44.92 -14.41 23.16
CA LEU A 138 45.76 -14.63 24.34
C LEU A 138 45.36 -15.91 25.10
N ALA A 139 44.06 -16.20 25.21
CA ALA A 139 43.55 -17.45 25.76
C ALA A 139 43.78 -18.68 24.84
N SER A 140 44.00 -18.46 23.54
CA SER A 140 44.18 -19.51 22.51
C SER A 140 45.58 -19.59 21.90
N ILE A 141 46.62 -19.01 22.54
CA ILE A 141 48.06 -19.29 22.30
C ILE A 141 48.43 -20.72 22.75
N LYS A 142 47.60 -21.70 22.38
CA LYS A 142 47.94 -23.12 22.30
C LYS A 142 47.59 -23.77 20.97
N LYS A 143 46.94 -23.14 19.98
CA LYS A 143 46.75 -23.75 18.65
C LYS A 143 46.60 -22.74 17.51
N LYS A 144 47.57 -22.82 16.60
CA LYS A 144 47.71 -22.31 15.23
C LYS A 144 46.62 -21.41 14.61
N GLU A 145 47.13 -20.29 14.12
CA GLU A 145 46.72 -19.39 13.03
C GLU A 145 45.61 -19.88 12.08
N THR A 146 44.57 -19.05 11.90
CA THR A 146 43.95 -18.83 10.58
C THR A 146 43.35 -17.42 10.52
N LYS A 147 43.55 -16.76 9.37
CA LYS A 147 43.20 -15.38 9.02
C LYS A 147 41.69 -15.12 9.05
N SER A 148 41.25 -14.01 9.65
CA SER A 148 39.93 -13.40 9.43
C SER A 148 40.11 -11.98 8.86
N SER A 149 39.70 -11.79 7.62
CA SER A 149 39.53 -10.48 6.98
C SER A 149 38.13 -9.98 7.30
N VAL A 150 38.03 -8.91 8.09
CA VAL A 150 36.77 -8.21 8.33
C VAL A 150 36.50 -7.29 7.14
N ASN A 151 35.46 -7.60 6.36
CA ASN A 151 34.89 -6.69 5.36
C ASN A 151 34.24 -5.53 6.13
N ALA A 152 34.94 -4.39 6.24
CA ALA A 152 34.47 -3.20 6.96
C ALA A 152 33.87 -2.12 6.04
N GLU A 153 33.69 -2.42 4.74
CA GLU A 153 33.39 -1.41 3.72
C GLU A 153 31.92 -1.34 3.28
N GLU A 154 31.04 -2.27 3.70
CA GLU A 154 29.63 -2.31 3.23
C GLU A 154 28.62 -1.54 4.12
N ASP A 155 29.00 -1.09 5.32
CA ASP A 155 28.06 -0.51 6.32
C ASP A 155 28.11 1.03 6.42
N LEU A 156 28.48 1.74 5.36
CA LEU A 156 28.67 3.21 5.40
C LEU A 156 27.38 4.03 5.34
N GLU A 157 26.22 3.41 5.07
CA GLU A 157 24.94 4.11 4.91
C GLU A 157 23.95 3.94 6.07
N SER A 158 24.22 3.07 7.05
CA SER A 158 23.28 2.87 8.16
C SER A 158 23.38 3.97 9.21
N SER A 159 22.22 4.39 9.72
CA SER A 159 22.04 5.36 10.81
C SER A 159 21.48 4.68 12.06
N VAL A 160 21.48 5.41 13.18
CA VAL A 160 21.07 4.90 14.49
C VAL A 160 19.59 4.54 14.58
N PHE A 161 18.72 5.16 13.77
CA PHE A 161 17.28 4.90 13.80
C PHE A 161 16.80 3.92 12.72
N ASP A 162 17.66 3.48 11.79
CA ASP A 162 17.23 2.71 10.61
C ASP A 162 16.53 1.40 10.95
N GLU A 163 17.02 0.68 11.96
CA GLU A 163 16.41 -0.57 12.42
C GLU A 163 14.98 -0.31 12.95
N VAL A 164 14.82 0.71 13.79
CA VAL A 164 13.53 1.09 14.39
C VAL A 164 12.57 1.63 13.32
N ILE A 165 13.06 2.44 12.38
CA ILE A 165 12.31 2.90 11.20
C ILE A 165 11.81 1.69 10.41
N GLY A 166 12.67 0.70 10.15
CA GLY A 166 12.31 -0.53 9.47
C GLY A 166 11.17 -1.28 10.17
N PHE A 167 11.20 -1.38 11.51
CA PHE A 167 10.11 -2.00 12.26
C PHE A 167 8.79 -1.23 12.20
N PHE A 168 8.83 0.10 12.23
CA PHE A 168 7.64 0.94 12.06
C PHE A 168 7.07 0.84 10.63
N GLN A 169 7.92 0.90 9.61
CA GLN A 169 7.51 0.78 8.20
C GLN A 169 6.92 -0.59 7.90
N HIS A 170 7.50 -1.68 8.42
CA HIS A 170 6.94 -3.02 8.27
C HIS A 170 5.54 -3.10 8.89
N MET A 171 5.39 -2.62 10.14
CA MET A 171 4.09 -2.56 10.80
C MET A 171 3.08 -1.71 10.02
N GLN A 172 3.49 -0.56 9.48
CA GLN A 172 2.61 0.28 8.67
C GLN A 172 2.09 -0.47 7.45
N ASN A 173 2.95 -1.19 6.73
CA ASN A 173 2.55 -1.96 5.55
C ASN A 173 1.56 -3.08 5.91
N ASP A 174 1.77 -3.78 7.03
CA ASP A 174 0.85 -4.82 7.50
C ASP A 174 -0.53 -4.25 7.86
N LEU A 175 -0.56 -3.09 8.52
CA LEU A 175 -1.81 -2.42 8.89
C LEU A 175 -2.54 -1.90 7.63
N LEU A 176 -1.82 -1.32 6.67
CA LEU A 176 -2.39 -0.88 5.39
C LEU A 176 -2.98 -2.06 4.61
N GLN A 177 -2.26 -3.18 4.51
CA GLN A 177 -2.75 -4.38 3.84
C GLN A 177 -4.02 -4.90 4.51
N THR A 178 -4.02 -5.00 5.84
CA THR A 178 -5.18 -5.46 6.62
C THR A 178 -6.39 -4.57 6.40
N MET A 179 -6.21 -3.25 6.36
CA MET A 179 -7.27 -2.29 6.05
C MET A 179 -7.78 -2.47 4.61
N CYS A 180 -6.89 -2.66 3.64
CA CYS A 180 -7.24 -2.88 2.23
C CYS A 180 -8.10 -4.14 2.08
N ASP A 181 -7.68 -5.26 2.69
CA ASP A 181 -8.39 -6.53 2.66
C ASP A 181 -9.82 -6.40 3.20
N ARG A 182 -10.00 -5.63 4.28
CA ARG A 182 -11.32 -5.38 4.90
C ARG A 182 -12.23 -4.55 4.00
N VAL A 183 -11.72 -3.46 3.42
CA VAL A 183 -12.46 -2.64 2.46
C VAL A 183 -12.85 -3.49 1.24
N MET A 184 -11.91 -4.27 0.73
CA MET A 184 -12.16 -5.17 -0.39
C MET A 184 -13.17 -6.28 -0.06
N LEU A 185 -13.18 -6.80 1.16
CA LEU A 185 -14.19 -7.77 1.62
C LEU A 185 -15.61 -7.20 1.48
N ASP A 186 -15.82 -5.96 1.92
CA ASP A 186 -17.12 -5.29 1.85
C ASP A 186 -17.53 -5.03 0.39
N ILE A 187 -16.59 -4.56 -0.42
CA ILE A 187 -16.85 -4.34 -1.86
C ILE A 187 -17.23 -5.67 -2.54
N LYS A 188 -16.50 -6.75 -2.26
CA LYS A 188 -16.77 -8.12 -2.77
C LYS A 188 -18.13 -8.65 -2.30
N ALA A 189 -18.55 -8.31 -1.08
CA ALA A 189 -19.85 -8.67 -0.55
C ALA A 189 -20.98 -7.92 -1.27
N LYS A 190 -20.82 -6.61 -1.51
CA LYS A 190 -21.82 -5.76 -2.18
C LYS A 190 -21.87 -5.92 -3.69
N SER A 191 -20.83 -6.43 -4.33
CA SER A 191 -20.81 -6.70 -5.78
C SER A 191 -21.62 -7.94 -6.21
N ARG A 192 -22.16 -8.73 -5.27
CA ARG A 192 -22.91 -9.96 -5.57
C ARG A 192 -24.00 -9.81 -6.66
N PRO A 193 -24.83 -8.75 -6.67
CA PRO A 193 -25.82 -8.56 -7.73
C PRO A 193 -25.15 -8.31 -9.10
N PHE A 194 -24.14 -7.45 -9.13
CA PHE A 194 -23.40 -7.10 -10.35
C PHE A 194 -22.77 -8.32 -11.04
N ARG A 195 -22.21 -9.23 -10.25
CA ARG A 195 -21.62 -10.48 -10.78
C ARG A 195 -22.62 -11.40 -11.47
N LYS A 196 -23.89 -11.32 -11.08
CA LYS A 196 -25.00 -12.17 -11.55
C LYS A 196 -25.90 -11.49 -12.58
N GLU A 197 -25.50 -10.31 -13.03
CA GLU A 197 -26.22 -9.57 -14.05
C GLU A 197 -26.33 -10.39 -15.34
N LYS A 198 -27.44 -10.25 -16.08
CA LYS A 198 -27.70 -11.06 -17.27
C LYS A 198 -27.00 -10.51 -18.52
N TRP A 199 -25.68 -10.37 -18.43
CA TRP A 199 -24.81 -9.81 -19.47
C TRP A 199 -25.00 -10.43 -20.86
N PHE A 200 -25.34 -11.72 -20.91
CA PHE A 200 -25.49 -12.49 -22.15
C PHE A 200 -26.75 -12.16 -22.95
N CYS A 201 -27.75 -11.49 -22.35
CA CYS A 201 -29.02 -11.17 -23.00
C CYS A 201 -29.44 -9.70 -22.85
N MET A 202 -28.48 -8.82 -22.53
CA MET A 202 -28.73 -7.39 -22.49
C MET A 202 -29.00 -6.86 -23.91
N PRO A 203 -30.02 -6.00 -24.10
CA PRO A 203 -30.34 -5.42 -25.39
C PRO A 203 -29.27 -4.41 -25.82
N VAL A 204 -29.10 -4.24 -27.12
CA VAL A 204 -28.27 -3.16 -27.67
C VAL A 204 -29.03 -1.84 -27.53
N ILE A 205 -28.40 -0.85 -26.92
CA ILE A 205 -28.92 0.52 -26.83
C ILE A 205 -28.18 1.36 -27.88
N GLU A 206 -28.87 1.70 -28.97
CA GLU A 206 -28.28 2.45 -30.09
C GLU A 206 -27.89 3.88 -29.69
N ASP A 207 -28.77 4.57 -28.95
CA ASP A 207 -28.48 5.89 -28.42
C ASP A 207 -27.72 5.79 -27.09
N LYS A 208 -26.39 5.96 -27.17
CA LYS A 208 -25.49 5.96 -26.01
C LYS A 208 -25.87 6.97 -24.93
N LYS A 209 -26.65 8.01 -25.23
CA LYS A 209 -27.13 8.99 -24.23
C LYS A 209 -28.21 8.41 -23.31
N LEU A 210 -28.88 7.35 -23.74
CA LEU A 210 -29.91 6.65 -22.95
C LEU A 210 -29.31 5.59 -22.03
N MET A 211 -28.01 5.29 -22.15
CA MET A 211 -27.34 4.36 -21.26
C MET A 211 -27.25 4.95 -19.85
N GLY A 212 -27.61 4.13 -18.87
CA GLY A 212 -27.49 4.45 -17.44
C GLY A 212 -26.61 3.42 -16.75
N LEU A 213 -26.20 3.73 -15.52
CA LEU A 213 -25.50 2.78 -14.66
C LEU A 213 -26.37 1.54 -14.40
N SER A 214 -25.78 0.34 -14.50
CA SER A 214 -26.45 -0.89 -14.08
C SER A 214 -26.85 -0.80 -12.60
N LEU A 215 -28.14 -0.95 -12.30
CA LEU A 215 -28.65 -0.87 -10.91
C LEU A 215 -27.97 -1.90 -9.99
N SER A 216 -27.56 -3.04 -10.53
CA SER A 216 -26.83 -4.08 -9.80
C SER A 216 -25.43 -3.66 -9.36
N ALA A 217 -24.83 -2.66 -10.01
CA ALA A 217 -23.52 -2.10 -9.67
C ALA A 217 -23.59 -1.10 -8.50
N TYR A 218 -24.76 -0.45 -8.29
CA TYR A 218 -24.92 0.63 -7.32
C TYR A 218 -24.39 0.28 -5.91
N PRO A 219 -24.75 -0.87 -5.29
CA PRO A 219 -24.29 -1.19 -3.93
C PRO A 219 -22.76 -1.32 -3.83
N MET A 220 -22.11 -1.79 -4.89
CA MET A 220 -20.64 -1.92 -4.96
C MET A 220 -19.99 -0.55 -5.07
N LEU A 221 -20.46 0.29 -6.00
CA LEU A 221 -19.91 1.62 -6.25
C LEU A 221 -20.12 2.56 -5.05
N GLU A 222 -21.26 2.47 -4.37
CA GLU A 222 -21.55 3.22 -3.16
C GLU A 222 -20.56 2.90 -2.04
N VAL A 223 -20.26 1.62 -1.79
CA VAL A 223 -19.25 1.23 -0.80
C VAL A 223 -17.85 1.69 -1.20
N ILE A 224 -17.46 1.56 -2.47
CA ILE A 224 -16.16 2.08 -2.94
C ILE A 224 -16.05 3.58 -2.66
N ASN A 225 -17.07 4.36 -3.03
CA ASN A 225 -17.05 5.80 -2.87
C ASN A 225 -16.99 6.22 -1.39
N ASN A 226 -17.83 5.62 -0.55
CA ASN A 226 -17.86 5.92 0.88
C ASN A 226 -16.56 5.53 1.58
N SER A 227 -16.01 4.34 1.27
CA SER A 227 -14.74 3.90 1.84
C SER A 227 -13.59 4.81 1.44
N LEU A 228 -13.50 5.22 0.16
CA LEU A 228 -12.44 6.13 -0.29
C LEU A 228 -12.56 7.50 0.35
N HIS A 229 -13.78 8.03 0.50
CA HIS A 229 -14.01 9.28 1.19
C HIS A 229 -13.58 9.21 2.66
N SER A 230 -14.02 8.19 3.40
CA SER A 230 -13.59 8.01 4.80
C SER A 230 -12.09 7.82 4.95
N LEU A 231 -11.44 7.06 4.05
CA LEU A 231 -9.99 6.91 4.08
C LEU A 231 -9.26 8.23 3.78
N GLN A 232 -9.80 9.06 2.88
CA GLN A 232 -9.24 10.38 2.56
C GLN A 232 -9.33 11.34 3.77
N GLU A 233 -10.43 11.30 4.51
CA GLU A 233 -10.62 12.16 5.70
C GLU A 233 -9.79 11.73 6.90
N LEU A 234 -9.42 10.45 6.98
CA LEU A 234 -8.80 9.87 8.17
C LEU A 234 -7.30 9.58 8.04
N LEU A 235 -6.76 9.50 6.83
CA LEU A 235 -5.37 9.13 6.60
C LEU A 235 -4.53 10.28 6.09
N ALA A 236 -3.27 10.31 6.54
CA ALA A 236 -2.23 11.09 5.91
C ALA A 236 -2.21 10.83 4.39
N LYS A 237 -2.05 11.88 3.59
CA LYS A 237 -2.13 11.83 2.13
C LYS A 237 -1.20 10.79 1.48
N PRO A 238 0.06 10.58 1.94
CA PRO A 238 0.89 9.50 1.41
C PRO A 238 0.30 8.11 1.67
N LEU A 239 -0.32 7.89 2.83
CA LEU A 239 -0.98 6.63 3.18
C LEU A 239 -2.26 6.44 2.37
N PHE A 240 -3.11 7.47 2.30
CA PHE A 240 -4.30 7.45 1.46
C PHE A 240 -3.95 7.14 0.01
N THR A 241 -2.85 7.73 -0.50
CA THR A 241 -2.38 7.50 -1.86
C THR A 241 -2.04 6.03 -2.11
N LYS A 242 -1.31 5.40 -1.19
CA LYS A 242 -1.02 3.95 -1.26
C LYS A 242 -2.32 3.13 -1.21
N MET A 243 -3.24 3.48 -0.30
CA MET A 243 -4.50 2.76 -0.09
C MET A 243 -5.40 2.76 -1.33
N TRP A 244 -5.70 3.94 -1.91
CA TRP A 244 -6.61 3.97 -3.05
C TRP A 244 -6.01 3.29 -4.29
N GLN A 245 -4.68 3.39 -4.49
CA GLN A 245 -3.99 2.72 -5.59
C GLN A 245 -4.08 1.20 -5.44
N GLN A 246 -3.87 0.70 -4.23
CA GLN A 246 -4.00 -0.72 -3.93
C GLN A 246 -5.43 -1.21 -4.14
N ILE A 247 -6.44 -0.49 -3.62
CA ILE A 247 -7.85 -0.81 -3.83
C ILE A 247 -8.19 -0.84 -5.33
N ALA A 248 -7.71 0.14 -6.12
CA ALA A 248 -7.95 0.17 -7.56
C ALA A 248 -7.31 -1.04 -8.29
N MET A 249 -6.09 -1.41 -7.91
CA MET A 249 -5.40 -2.58 -8.45
C MET A 249 -6.12 -3.89 -8.10
N GLU A 250 -6.56 -4.05 -6.85
CA GLU A 250 -7.32 -5.24 -6.42
C GLU A 250 -8.69 -5.30 -7.09
N LEU A 251 -9.37 -4.18 -7.28
CA LEU A 251 -10.62 -4.11 -8.05
C LEU A 251 -10.44 -4.48 -9.51
N ASN A 252 -9.33 -4.05 -10.12
CA ASN A 252 -8.99 -4.42 -11.49
C ASN A 252 -8.89 -5.93 -11.68
N ILE A 253 -8.19 -6.61 -10.76
CA ILE A 253 -8.07 -8.07 -10.77
C ILE A 253 -9.42 -8.71 -10.46
N TYR A 254 -10.09 -8.24 -9.40
CA TYR A 254 -11.34 -8.82 -8.93
C TYR A 254 -12.46 -8.79 -9.96
N ILE A 255 -12.75 -7.63 -10.57
CA ILE A 255 -13.81 -7.52 -11.59
C ILE A 255 -13.43 -8.32 -12.84
N PHE A 256 -12.15 -8.34 -13.19
CA PHE A 256 -11.67 -9.20 -14.27
C PHE A 256 -11.97 -10.67 -14.01
N GLU A 257 -11.60 -11.20 -12.84
CA GLU A 257 -11.75 -12.62 -12.53
C GLU A 257 -13.20 -13.04 -12.25
N GLU A 258 -13.99 -12.17 -11.60
CA GLU A 258 -15.28 -12.54 -11.02
C GLU A 258 -16.50 -12.02 -11.79
N VAL A 259 -16.30 -11.06 -12.71
CA VAL A 259 -17.34 -10.57 -13.60
C VAL A 259 -17.03 -10.95 -15.03
N ILE A 260 -15.89 -10.49 -15.56
CA ILE A 260 -15.55 -10.71 -16.98
C ILE A 260 -15.32 -12.19 -17.23
N LEU A 261 -14.43 -12.84 -16.46
CA LEU A 261 -14.08 -14.23 -16.73
C LEU A 261 -15.19 -15.25 -16.41
N GLN A 262 -16.19 -14.88 -15.61
CA GLN A 262 -17.28 -15.78 -15.19
C GLN A 262 -18.56 -15.65 -16.03
N ASN A 263 -18.62 -14.68 -16.96
CA ASN A 263 -19.84 -14.41 -17.72
C ASN A 263 -19.62 -14.48 -19.23
N SER A 264 -20.73 -14.62 -19.96
CA SER A 264 -20.78 -14.41 -21.40
C SER A 264 -21.53 -13.12 -21.70
N PHE A 265 -21.19 -12.47 -22.81
CA PHE A 265 -21.66 -11.12 -23.12
C PHE A 265 -22.33 -11.09 -24.49
N SER A 266 -23.55 -10.52 -24.56
CA SER A 266 -24.08 -10.00 -25.82
C SER A 266 -23.36 -8.72 -26.21
N GLU A 267 -23.60 -8.20 -27.42
CA GLU A 267 -23.13 -6.87 -27.83
C GLU A 267 -23.62 -5.79 -26.86
N GLY A 268 -24.90 -5.84 -26.46
CA GLY A 268 -25.48 -4.93 -25.48
C GLY A 268 -24.83 -5.04 -24.11
N GLY A 269 -24.56 -6.26 -23.63
CA GLY A 269 -23.90 -6.49 -22.34
C GLY A 269 -22.45 -6.03 -22.32
N ALA A 270 -21.71 -6.25 -23.40
CA ALA A 270 -20.34 -5.75 -23.57
C ALA A 270 -20.29 -4.22 -23.57
N ALA A 271 -21.25 -3.58 -24.24
CA ALA A 271 -21.39 -2.12 -24.25
C ALA A 271 -21.76 -1.58 -22.86
N GLN A 272 -22.69 -2.23 -22.16
CA GLN A 272 -23.10 -1.85 -20.80
C GLN A 272 -21.95 -1.98 -19.80
N LEU A 273 -21.19 -3.08 -19.83
CA LEU A 273 -20.00 -3.24 -18.98
C LEU A 273 -18.99 -2.12 -19.24
N HIS A 274 -18.71 -1.82 -20.51
CA HIS A 274 -17.82 -0.71 -20.87
C HIS A 274 -18.33 0.64 -20.34
N PHE A 275 -19.64 0.90 -20.38
CA PHE A 275 -20.25 2.09 -19.79
C PHE A 275 -20.10 2.13 -18.27
N ASP A 276 -20.45 1.06 -17.57
CA ASP A 276 -20.33 0.95 -16.12
C ASP A 276 -18.89 1.22 -15.66
N MET A 277 -17.90 0.70 -16.38
CA MET A 277 -16.48 0.91 -16.05
C MET A 277 -16.01 2.33 -16.37
N THR A 278 -16.20 2.80 -17.61
CA THR A 278 -15.58 4.05 -18.09
C THR A 278 -16.32 5.32 -17.67
N ARG A 279 -17.64 5.22 -17.41
CA ARG A 279 -18.47 6.38 -17.02
C ARG A 279 -18.81 6.41 -15.53
N ASN A 280 -18.55 5.32 -14.79
CA ASN A 280 -18.92 5.26 -13.37
C ASN A 280 -17.75 4.79 -12.48
N LEU A 281 -17.24 3.57 -12.64
CA LEU A 281 -16.18 3.06 -11.75
C LEU A 281 -14.90 3.89 -11.83
N PHE A 282 -14.33 4.11 -13.03
CA PHE A 282 -13.06 4.83 -13.15
C PHE A 282 -13.18 6.29 -12.68
N PRO A 283 -14.25 7.04 -13.01
CA PRO A 283 -14.45 8.40 -12.49
C PRO A 283 -14.45 8.56 -10.97
N ILE A 284 -14.82 7.54 -10.18
CA ILE A 284 -14.72 7.60 -8.71
C ILE A 284 -13.28 7.92 -8.27
N PHE A 285 -12.29 7.40 -8.99
CA PHE A 285 -10.86 7.63 -8.73
C PHE A 285 -10.33 8.92 -9.37
N GLY A 286 -11.14 9.61 -10.18
CA GLY A 286 -10.76 10.84 -10.87
C GLY A 286 -10.45 12.01 -9.93
N ALA A 287 -10.95 11.95 -8.70
CA ALA A 287 -10.59 12.91 -7.64
C ALA A 287 -9.12 12.76 -7.17
N TYR A 288 -8.51 11.59 -7.38
CA TYR A 288 -7.20 11.23 -6.82
C TYR A 288 -6.12 11.05 -7.89
N THR A 289 -6.51 10.88 -9.15
CA THR A 289 -5.58 10.76 -10.27
C THR A 289 -6.20 11.27 -11.58
N ALA A 290 -5.35 11.87 -12.43
CA ALA A 290 -5.77 12.36 -13.74
C ALA A 290 -6.07 11.25 -14.76
N LYS A 291 -5.59 10.02 -14.52
CA LYS A 291 -5.73 8.87 -15.43
C LYS A 291 -6.13 7.60 -14.67
N PRO A 292 -7.35 7.55 -14.11
CA PRO A 292 -7.81 6.42 -13.30
C PRO A 292 -7.77 5.09 -14.05
N GLU A 293 -8.03 5.11 -15.36
CA GLU A 293 -8.01 3.93 -16.23
C GLU A 293 -6.67 3.18 -16.26
N ASN A 294 -5.56 3.82 -15.85
CA ASN A 294 -4.25 3.19 -15.77
C ASN A 294 -4.14 2.16 -14.64
N TYR A 295 -5.04 2.20 -13.66
CA TYR A 295 -5.10 1.22 -12.57
C TYR A 295 -6.03 0.04 -12.92
N PHE A 296 -6.86 0.19 -13.96
CA PHE A 296 -7.87 -0.78 -14.38
C PHE A 296 -7.53 -1.45 -15.72
N LYS A 297 -6.25 -1.79 -15.93
CA LYS A 297 -5.76 -2.21 -17.24
C LYS A 297 -6.38 -3.53 -17.74
N LEU A 298 -6.62 -4.50 -16.87
CA LEU A 298 -7.23 -5.79 -17.26
C LEU A 298 -8.69 -5.59 -17.69
N ILE A 299 -9.44 -4.79 -16.92
CA ILE A 299 -10.82 -4.42 -17.24
C ILE A 299 -10.87 -3.65 -18.57
N LYS A 300 -9.99 -2.65 -18.73
CA LYS A 300 -9.92 -1.80 -19.92
C LYS A 300 -9.66 -2.63 -21.17
N ASP A 301 -8.62 -3.47 -21.13
CA ASP A 301 -8.25 -4.34 -22.23
C ASP A 301 -9.36 -5.35 -22.55
N SER A 302 -10.02 -5.89 -21.53
CA SER A 302 -11.17 -6.78 -21.71
C SER A 302 -12.34 -6.10 -22.39
N CYS A 303 -12.65 -4.85 -22.02
CA CYS A 303 -13.70 -4.08 -22.66
C CYS A 303 -13.40 -3.81 -24.14
N ILE A 304 -12.13 -3.59 -24.51
CA ILE A 304 -11.71 -3.47 -25.92
C ILE A 304 -12.07 -4.76 -26.66
N LEU A 305 -11.64 -5.92 -26.15
CA LEU A 305 -11.85 -7.21 -26.80
C LEU A 305 -13.33 -7.62 -26.89
N LEU A 306 -14.12 -7.36 -25.84
CA LEU A 306 -15.55 -7.65 -25.84
C LEU A 306 -16.34 -6.80 -26.84
N ASN A 307 -15.88 -5.57 -27.10
CA ASN A 307 -16.55 -4.61 -28.00
C ASN A 307 -15.99 -4.55 -29.43
N LEU A 308 -15.03 -5.42 -29.81
CA LEU A 308 -14.61 -5.51 -31.22
C LEU A 308 -15.79 -5.90 -32.12
N SER A 309 -15.78 -5.51 -33.39
CA SER A 309 -16.74 -6.04 -34.36
C SER A 309 -16.46 -7.51 -34.69
N SER A 310 -17.46 -8.22 -35.23
CA SER A 310 -17.41 -9.68 -35.43
C SER A 310 -16.19 -10.15 -36.25
N ALA A 311 -15.93 -9.52 -37.39
CA ALA A 311 -14.84 -9.94 -38.28
C ALA A 311 -13.43 -9.76 -37.66
N PRO A 312 -13.05 -8.59 -37.10
CA PRO A 312 -11.79 -8.43 -36.38
C PRO A 312 -11.64 -9.38 -35.17
N ALA A 313 -12.74 -9.64 -34.44
CA ALA A 313 -12.70 -10.55 -33.30
C ALA A 313 -12.41 -12.00 -33.74
N MET A 314 -13.02 -12.46 -34.83
CA MET A 314 -12.75 -13.80 -35.40
C MET A 314 -11.30 -13.93 -35.86
N LEU A 315 -10.81 -12.96 -36.65
CA LEU A 315 -9.43 -12.95 -37.14
C LEU A 315 -8.41 -12.95 -35.99
N LEU A 316 -8.65 -12.12 -34.97
CA LEU A 316 -7.79 -12.07 -33.79
C LEU A 316 -7.78 -13.41 -33.06
N LYS A 317 -8.95 -14.05 -32.89
CA LYS A 317 -9.06 -15.35 -32.24
C LYS A 317 -8.31 -16.45 -32.98
N GLU A 318 -8.35 -16.46 -34.32
CA GLU A 318 -7.58 -17.40 -35.14
C GLU A 318 -6.07 -17.14 -35.04
N THR A 319 -5.67 -15.87 -35.14
CA THR A 319 -4.26 -15.45 -35.02
C THR A 319 -3.68 -15.88 -33.67
N LEU A 320 -4.41 -15.66 -32.57
CA LEU A 320 -3.95 -16.02 -31.23
C LEU A 320 -3.87 -17.54 -31.00
N LYS A 321 -4.73 -18.34 -31.65
CA LYS A 321 -4.63 -19.80 -31.59
C LYS A 321 -3.37 -20.31 -32.29
N HIS A 322 -3.03 -19.75 -33.44
CA HIS A 322 -1.80 -20.11 -34.16
C HIS A 322 -0.53 -19.62 -33.47
N HIS A 323 -0.58 -18.50 -32.74
CA HIS A 323 0.56 -18.04 -31.91
C HIS A 323 0.92 -19.03 -30.79
N GLN A 324 -0.04 -19.78 -30.24
CA GLN A 324 0.25 -20.85 -29.27
C GLN A 324 1.06 -22.01 -29.89
N GLU A 325 1.06 -22.13 -31.23
CA GLU A 325 1.77 -23.16 -31.99
C GLU A 325 3.19 -22.72 -32.45
N GLY A 326 3.71 -21.59 -31.96
CA GLY A 326 5.13 -21.23 -32.09
C GLY A 326 5.48 -19.97 -32.91
N PHE A 327 4.51 -19.10 -33.20
CA PHE A 327 4.77 -17.84 -33.91
C PHE A 327 5.02 -16.68 -32.91
N ASN A 328 6.25 -16.16 -32.85
CA ASN A 328 6.58 -14.96 -32.06
C ASN A 328 6.69 -13.74 -32.99
N SER A 329 5.59 -13.02 -33.21
CA SER A 329 5.62 -11.71 -33.87
C SER A 329 6.08 -10.62 -32.90
N LYS A 330 7.02 -9.77 -33.34
CA LYS A 330 7.55 -8.60 -32.60
C LYS A 330 6.50 -7.51 -32.35
N ASN A 331 5.39 -7.51 -33.11
CA ASN A 331 4.17 -6.78 -32.81
C ASN A 331 3.09 -7.80 -32.44
N SER A 332 2.65 -7.84 -31.19
CA SER A 332 1.52 -8.68 -30.83
C SER A 332 0.25 -8.09 -31.46
N ALA A 333 -0.57 -8.92 -32.10
CA ALA A 333 -1.86 -8.48 -32.66
C ALA A 333 -2.76 -7.79 -31.61
N LEU A 334 -2.56 -8.10 -30.33
CA LEU A 334 -3.17 -7.42 -29.20
C LEU A 334 -2.67 -5.98 -29.04
N GLY A 335 -1.36 -5.74 -29.17
CA GLY A 335 -0.78 -4.41 -29.05
C GLY A 335 -1.27 -3.44 -30.12
N GLU A 336 -1.54 -3.92 -31.34
CA GLU A 336 -2.14 -3.11 -32.42
C GLU A 336 -3.57 -2.63 -32.09
N LEU A 337 -4.27 -3.36 -31.24
CA LEU A 337 -5.60 -3.01 -30.73
C LEU A 337 -5.56 -2.22 -29.41
N GLY A 338 -4.36 -1.86 -28.93
CA GLY A 338 -4.19 -1.18 -27.65
C GLY A 338 -4.36 -2.09 -26.43
N VAL A 339 -4.30 -3.41 -26.61
CA VAL A 339 -4.35 -4.41 -25.54
C VAL A 339 -2.93 -4.80 -25.15
N HIS A 340 -2.53 -4.48 -23.91
CA HIS A 340 -1.14 -4.58 -23.46
C HIS A 340 -0.95 -5.39 -22.17
N SER A 341 -2.03 -5.62 -21.43
CA SER A 341 -2.01 -6.20 -20.09
C SER A 341 -2.51 -7.65 -20.06
N LEU A 342 -3.28 -8.05 -21.07
CA LEU A 342 -3.78 -9.41 -21.20
C LEU A 342 -2.76 -10.31 -21.90
N SER A 343 -2.60 -11.52 -21.38
CA SER A 343 -1.88 -12.58 -22.09
C SER A 343 -2.70 -13.09 -23.30
N PRO A 344 -2.06 -13.74 -24.29
CA PRO A 344 -2.78 -14.38 -25.40
C PRO A 344 -3.85 -15.38 -24.94
N SER A 345 -3.59 -16.14 -23.87
CA SER A 345 -4.55 -17.11 -23.33
C SER A 345 -5.75 -16.42 -22.69
N GLN A 346 -5.54 -15.34 -21.93
CA GLN A 346 -6.63 -14.55 -21.35
C GLN A 346 -7.48 -13.89 -22.46
N ALA A 347 -6.84 -13.32 -23.48
CA ALA A 347 -7.54 -12.73 -24.62
C ALA A 347 -8.40 -13.76 -25.37
N LEU A 348 -7.93 -14.99 -25.56
CA LEU A 348 -8.71 -16.07 -26.16
C LEU A 348 -9.95 -16.44 -25.34
N ILE A 349 -9.83 -16.46 -23.99
CA ILE A 349 -10.96 -16.70 -23.11
C ILE A 349 -12.01 -15.60 -23.28
N ILE A 350 -11.61 -14.33 -23.24
CA ILE A 350 -12.53 -13.18 -23.39
C ILE A 350 -13.21 -13.20 -24.76
N LEU A 351 -12.47 -13.48 -25.83
CA LEU A 351 -13.03 -13.62 -27.18
C LEU A 351 -14.00 -14.80 -27.29
N SER A 352 -13.86 -15.83 -26.45
CA SER A 352 -14.80 -16.96 -26.38
C SER A 352 -16.06 -16.66 -25.57
N GLN A 353 -16.03 -15.66 -24.69
CA GLN A 353 -17.17 -15.21 -23.88
C GLN A 353 -18.15 -14.33 -24.66
N ARG A 354 -17.79 -13.92 -25.86
CA ARG A 354 -18.66 -13.17 -26.76
C ARG A 354 -19.73 -14.09 -27.33
N ASN A 355 -21.00 -13.84 -26.99
CA ASN A 355 -22.13 -14.52 -27.60
C ASN A 355 -22.42 -13.87 -28.95
N HIS A 356 -21.75 -14.37 -29.98
CA HIS A 356 -22.21 -14.16 -31.34
C HIS A 356 -23.44 -15.06 -31.57
N THR A 357 -24.62 -14.62 -31.15
CA THR A 357 -25.84 -15.11 -31.76
C THR A 357 -25.82 -14.66 -33.22
N ASN A 358 -25.31 -15.55 -34.09
CA ASN A 358 -25.75 -15.59 -35.48
C ASN A 358 -27.22 -16.02 -35.44
N LEU A 359 -28.13 -15.05 -35.29
CA LEU A 359 -29.53 -15.22 -35.65
C LEU A 359 -29.96 -14.00 -36.45
#